data_AF-I2N0D9-F1
#
_entry.id   AF-I2N0D9-F1
#
_cell.length_a   1.000
_cell.length_b   1.000
_cell.length_c   1.000
_cell.angle_alpha   90.00
_cell.angle_beta   90.00
_cell.angle_gamma   90.00
#
_symmetry.space_group_name_H-M   'P 1'
#
loop_
_entity.id
_entity.type
_entity.pdbx_description
1 polymer ?
#
loop_
_entity_poly.entity_id
_entity_poly.type
_entity_poly.pdbx_seq_one_letter_code
_entity_poly.pdbx_strand_id
1 'polypeptide(L)'
;MEQVRIRIGGDDAWLELERTDEEHWRITADWCSSLTADFTAFIGVEEAVDFTERMRSRVGDPLSGRFSAAVTPARNNPLTLKAERVDDGYAFFVRLTPNGHDEACCVQLELGPVPAGELWETFDAAHAALVA
;
A
#
# COMPACT_ATOMS: atom_id res chain seq x y z
N MET A 1 15.44 13.61 8.26
CA MET A 1 14.18 12.85 8.16
C MET A 1 14.49 11.60 7.38
N GLU A 2 14.35 10.43 8.00
CA GLU A 2 14.42 9.16 7.26
C GLU A 2 13.26 9.11 6.26
N GLN A 3 13.56 8.69 5.04
CA GLN A 3 12.57 8.61 3.97
C GLN A 3 11.67 7.41 4.23
N VAL A 4 10.38 7.64 4.49
CA VAL A 4 9.42 6.56 4.75
C VAL A 4 9.10 5.87 3.43
N ARG A 5 9.29 4.55 3.39
CA ARG A 5 9.04 3.72 2.21
C ARG A 5 8.29 2.46 2.60
N ILE A 6 7.21 2.17 1.88
CA ILE A 6 6.41 0.95 2.03
C ILE A 6 6.46 0.23 0.70
N ARG A 7 6.98 -1.01 0.68
CA ARG A 7 7.02 -1.84 -0.52
C ARG A 7 6.25 -3.14 -0.26
N ILE A 8 5.38 -3.50 -1.18
CA ILE A 8 4.54 -4.71 -1.11
C ILE A 8 4.74 -5.47 -2.43
N GLY A 9 4.95 -6.77 -2.36
CA GLY A 9 5.15 -7.63 -3.53
C GLY A 9 6.62 -8.00 -3.75
N GLY A 10 6.85 -8.81 -4.79
CA GLY A 10 8.16 -9.39 -5.10
C GLY A 10 8.79 -8.80 -6.36
N ASP A 11 9.66 -9.58 -7.00
CA ASP A 11 10.39 -9.16 -8.21
C ASP A 11 9.47 -9.00 -9.43
N ASP A 12 8.49 -9.90 -9.58
CA ASP A 12 7.59 -9.93 -10.75
C ASP A 12 6.47 -8.88 -10.66
N ALA A 13 6.04 -8.53 -9.46
CA ALA A 13 4.95 -7.58 -9.25
C ALA A 13 5.11 -6.89 -7.91
N TRP A 14 5.06 -5.55 -7.90
CA TRP A 14 5.20 -4.78 -6.69
C TRP A 14 4.45 -3.45 -6.72
N LEU A 15 4.14 -2.97 -5.53
CA LEU A 15 3.65 -1.63 -5.23
C LEU A 15 4.59 -0.98 -4.23
N GLU A 16 4.88 0.28 -4.43
CA GLU A 16 5.71 1.09 -3.56
C GLU A 16 5.07 2.44 -3.29
N LEU A 17 5.14 2.85 -2.03
CA LEU A 17 4.77 4.17 -1.56
C LEU A 17 6.01 4.77 -0.93
N GLU A 18 6.49 5.87 -1.48
CA GLU A 18 7.63 6.61 -0.95
C GLU A 18 7.19 8.01 -0.56
N ARG A 19 7.42 8.39 0.70
CA ARG A 19 7.15 9.74 1.17
C ARG A 19 8.18 10.70 0.59
N THR A 20 7.72 11.70 -0.16
CA THR A 20 8.60 12.72 -0.75
C THR A 20 8.68 13.97 0.13
N ASP A 21 7.57 14.34 0.79
CA ASP A 21 7.52 15.41 1.79
C ASP A 21 6.41 15.14 2.83
N GLU A 22 5.97 16.15 3.58
CA GLU A 22 4.99 15.96 4.65
C GLU A 22 3.64 15.44 4.17
N GLU A 23 3.23 15.81 2.95
CA GLU A 23 1.91 15.52 2.43
C GLU A 23 1.93 14.86 1.05
N HIS A 24 3.09 14.77 0.40
CA HIS A 24 3.24 14.14 -0.91
C HIS A 24 3.96 12.80 -0.81
N TRP A 25 3.41 11.84 -1.54
CA TRP A 25 3.93 10.50 -1.68
C TRP A 25 4.01 10.14 -3.15
N ARG A 26 5.11 9.53 -3.55
CA ARG A 26 5.23 8.88 -4.85
C ARG A 26 4.69 7.47 -4.74
N ILE A 27 3.74 7.14 -5.61
CA ILE A 27 3.15 5.81 -5.74
C ILE A 27 3.69 5.21 -7.02
N THR A 28 4.37 4.09 -6.89
CA THR A 28 4.96 3.37 -8.02
C THR A 28 4.49 1.93 -7.99
N ALA A 29 4.03 1.41 -9.12
CA ALA A 29 3.67 0.01 -9.24
C ALA A 29 4.24 -0.55 -10.55
N ASP A 30 4.69 -1.79 -10.51
CA ASP A 30 5.23 -2.51 -11.65
C ASP A 30 4.65 -3.92 -11.69
N TRP A 31 4.34 -4.37 -12.89
CA TRP A 31 4.01 -5.75 -13.19
C TRP A 31 4.85 -6.23 -14.36
N CYS A 32 5.77 -7.15 -14.10
CA CYS A 32 6.66 -7.79 -15.06
C CYS A 32 7.33 -6.80 -16.02
N SER A 33 7.62 -5.58 -15.56
CA SER A 33 8.11 -4.45 -16.39
C SER A 33 7.27 -4.12 -17.63
N SER A 34 6.04 -4.64 -17.68
CA SER A 34 5.12 -4.55 -18.81
C SER A 34 4.00 -3.57 -18.55
N LEU A 35 3.63 -3.39 -17.29
CA LEU A 35 2.66 -2.40 -16.84
C LEU A 35 3.25 -1.64 -15.66
N THR A 36 3.46 -0.34 -15.84
CA THR A 36 3.98 0.56 -14.80
C THR A 36 3.00 1.68 -14.52
N ALA A 37 2.89 2.02 -13.24
CA ALA A 37 2.22 3.23 -12.77
C ALA A 37 3.21 4.02 -11.93
N ASP A 38 3.26 5.33 -12.15
CA ASP A 38 4.16 6.22 -11.42
C ASP A 38 3.52 7.61 -11.33
N PHE A 39 3.06 7.97 -10.13
CA PHE A 39 2.34 9.21 -9.89
C PHE A 39 2.48 9.70 -8.46
N THR A 40 2.22 10.98 -8.24
CA THR A 40 2.19 11.57 -6.90
C THR A 40 0.78 11.53 -6.34
N ALA A 41 0.65 11.09 -5.08
CA ALA A 41 -0.56 11.17 -4.28
C ALA A 41 -0.34 12.15 -3.13
N PHE A 42 -1.40 12.89 -2.78
CA PHE A 42 -1.42 13.67 -1.55
C PHE A 42 -1.95 12.77 -0.43
N ILE A 43 -1.11 12.44 0.54
CA ILE A 43 -1.44 11.63 1.71
C ILE A 43 -0.88 12.35 2.94
N GLY A 44 -1.76 12.89 3.78
CA GLY A 44 -1.34 13.54 5.01
C GLY A 44 -0.68 12.56 5.98
N VAL A 45 0.16 13.07 6.89
CA VAL A 45 0.84 12.24 7.90
C VAL A 45 -0.16 11.43 8.73
N GLU A 46 -1.26 12.05 9.18
CA GLU A 46 -2.31 11.36 9.95
C GLU A 46 -2.97 10.23 9.16
N GLU A 47 -3.20 10.43 7.85
CA GLU A 47 -3.75 9.39 6.97
C GLU A 47 -2.78 8.23 6.78
N ALA A 48 -1.48 8.53 6.65
CA ALA A 48 -0.43 7.52 6.52
C ALA A 48 -0.24 6.73 7.83
N VAL A 49 -0.30 7.40 8.99
CA VAL A 49 -0.24 6.75 10.31
C VAL A 49 -1.44 5.83 10.51
N ASP A 50 -2.67 6.33 10.30
CA ASP A 50 -3.88 5.52 10.43
C ASP A 50 -3.87 4.32 9.47
N PHE A 51 -3.41 4.52 8.23
CA PHE A 51 -3.28 3.43 7.28
C PHE A 51 -2.27 2.37 7.74
N THR A 52 -1.05 2.77 8.09
CA THR A 52 -0.01 1.83 8.53
C THR A 52 -0.41 1.11 9.82
N GLU A 53 -1.10 1.79 10.74
CA GLU A 53 -1.67 1.18 11.93
C GLU A 53 -2.75 0.12 11.61
N ARG A 54 -3.68 0.44 10.71
CA ARG A 54 -4.71 -0.52 10.28
C ARG A 54 -4.07 -1.74 9.62
N MET A 55 -3.07 -1.53 8.75
CA MET A 55 -2.40 -2.63 8.05
C MET A 55 -1.61 -3.51 9.02
N ARG A 56 -0.77 -2.96 9.90
CA ARG A 56 -0.02 -3.76 10.90
C ARG A 56 -0.95 -4.57 11.81
N SER A 57 -2.08 -3.98 12.23
CA SER A 57 -3.06 -4.63 13.10
C SER A 57 -3.72 -5.81 12.39
N ARG A 58 -4.09 -5.63 11.11
CA ARG A 58 -4.71 -6.67 10.30
C ARG A 58 -3.76 -7.80 9.93
N VAL A 59 -2.49 -7.50 9.63
CA VAL A 59 -1.50 -8.52 9.28
C VAL A 59 -1.03 -9.29 10.51
N GLY A 60 -0.94 -8.61 11.67
CA GLY A 60 -0.53 -9.23 12.94
C GLY A 60 -1.62 -10.08 13.61
N ASP A 61 -2.88 -9.98 13.18
CA ASP A 61 -3.97 -10.79 13.71
C ASP A 61 -4.05 -12.15 12.97
N PRO A 62 -3.76 -13.28 13.64
CA PRO A 62 -3.81 -14.60 13.02
C PRO A 62 -5.22 -15.05 12.61
N LEU A 63 -6.27 -14.35 13.05
CA LEU A 63 -7.66 -14.58 12.62
C LEU A 63 -8.07 -13.70 11.43
N SER A 64 -7.22 -12.76 11.02
CA SER A 64 -7.50 -11.86 9.91
C SER A 64 -7.42 -12.60 8.58
N GLY A 65 -8.60 -12.90 8.01
CA GLY A 65 -8.74 -13.55 6.71
C GLY A 65 -8.65 -12.56 5.54
N ARG A 66 -9.79 -11.96 5.18
CA ARG A 66 -9.86 -10.94 4.11
C ARG A 66 -10.07 -9.57 4.73
N PHE A 67 -9.32 -8.58 4.26
CA PHE A 67 -9.53 -7.19 4.65
C PHE A 67 -9.32 -6.24 3.48
N SER A 68 -9.80 -5.01 3.63
CA SER A 68 -9.51 -3.94 2.68
C SER A 68 -9.17 -2.67 3.44
N ALA A 69 -8.19 -1.95 2.92
CA ALA A 69 -7.80 -0.64 3.38
C ALA A 69 -7.68 0.29 2.17
N ALA A 70 -8.12 1.52 2.35
CA ALA A 70 -7.89 2.58 1.39
C ALA A 70 -7.11 3.71 2.06
N VAL A 71 -6.12 4.23 1.33
CA VAL A 71 -5.45 5.48 1.62
C VAL A 71 -6.11 6.55 0.77
N THR A 72 -6.47 7.69 1.36
CA THR A 72 -7.16 8.83 0.72
C THR A 72 -8.60 8.58 0.22
N PRO A 73 -9.50 7.96 1.01
CA PRO A 73 -10.90 7.76 0.58
C PRO A 73 -11.66 9.07 0.28
N ALA A 74 -11.16 10.22 0.76
CA ALA A 74 -11.79 11.53 0.59
C ALA A 74 -11.19 12.41 -0.53
N ARG A 75 -10.14 11.95 -1.25
CA ARG A 75 -9.43 12.77 -2.25
C ARG A 75 -9.35 12.12 -3.63
N ASN A 76 -8.91 12.91 -4.61
CA ASN A 76 -8.80 12.56 -6.01
C ASN A 76 -7.68 11.55 -6.33
N ASN A 77 -7.38 10.51 -5.54
CA ASN A 77 -6.45 9.42 -5.92
C ASN A 77 -6.50 8.21 -4.94
N PRO A 78 -7.67 7.59 -4.68
CA PRO A 78 -7.75 6.49 -3.72
C PRO A 78 -6.85 5.30 -4.11
N LEU A 79 -5.89 4.98 -3.24
CA LEU A 79 -5.18 3.70 -3.28
C LEU A 79 -5.98 2.71 -2.44
N THR A 80 -6.53 1.67 -3.07
CA THR A 80 -7.23 0.59 -2.35
C THR A 80 -6.41 -0.68 -2.40
N LEU A 81 -6.15 -1.25 -1.23
CA LEU A 81 -5.61 -2.59 -1.05
C LEU A 81 -6.73 -3.50 -0.57
N LYS A 82 -6.91 -4.63 -1.24
CA LYS A 82 -7.69 -5.77 -0.72
C LYS A 82 -6.70 -6.88 -0.48
N ALA A 83 -6.65 -7.40 0.73
CA ALA A 83 -5.78 -8.49 1.11
C ALA A 83 -6.62 -9.75 1.31
N GLU A 84 -6.10 -10.87 0.83
CA GLU A 84 -6.65 -12.20 1.06
C GLU A 84 -5.55 -13.10 1.61
N ARG A 85 -5.83 -13.74 2.74
CA ARG A 85 -4.88 -14.65 3.34
C ARG A 85 -4.69 -15.89 2.46
N VAL A 86 -3.43 -16.22 2.20
CA VAL A 86 -3.01 -17.42 1.46
C VAL A 86 -1.89 -18.05 2.28
N ASP A 87 -2.13 -19.26 2.79
CA ASP A 87 -1.22 -19.96 3.71
C ASP A 87 -0.76 -19.07 4.89
N ASP A 88 0.54 -18.82 5.02
CA ASP A 88 1.19 -17.98 6.03
C ASP A 88 1.40 -16.51 5.59
N GLY A 89 0.80 -16.10 4.46
CA GLY A 89 0.93 -14.77 3.90
C GLY A 89 -0.37 -14.16 3.39
N TYR A 90 -0.24 -13.09 2.61
CA TYR A 90 -1.35 -12.38 1.98
C TYR A 90 -1.08 -12.12 0.51
N ALA A 91 -2.05 -12.45 -0.34
CA ALA A 91 -2.15 -11.91 -1.68
C ALA A 91 -2.90 -10.58 -1.64
N PHE A 92 -2.50 -9.62 -2.47
CA PHE A 92 -3.16 -8.32 -2.55
C PHE A 92 -3.72 -8.08 -3.93
N PHE A 93 -4.93 -7.53 -3.97
CA PHE A 93 -5.47 -6.86 -5.13
C PHE A 93 -5.38 -5.35 -4.89
N VAL A 94 -4.55 -4.69 -5.68
CA VAL A 94 -4.33 -3.25 -5.65
C VAL A 94 -5.18 -2.59 -6.73
N ARG A 95 -5.86 -1.50 -6.35
CA ARG A 95 -6.48 -0.59 -7.32
C ARG A 95 -5.92 0.81 -7.13
N LEU A 96 -5.31 1.33 -8.19
CA LEU A 96 -4.77 2.69 -8.29
C LEU A 96 -5.63 3.49 -9.25
N THR A 97 -5.99 4.71 -8.86
CA THR A 97 -6.73 5.63 -9.73
C THR A 97 -5.95 6.93 -9.84
N PRO A 98 -4.92 7.03 -10.69
CA PRO A 98 -3.96 8.14 -10.73
C PRO A 98 -4.54 9.51 -11.17
N ASN A 99 -5.77 9.53 -11.70
CA ASN A 99 -6.52 10.76 -12.04
C ASN A 99 -7.78 10.94 -11.16
N GLY A 100 -7.78 10.36 -9.96
CA GLY A 100 -8.89 10.38 -9.03
C GLY A 100 -10.01 9.42 -9.33
N HIS A 101 -11.22 9.69 -8.81
CA HIS A 101 -12.37 8.78 -8.88
C HIS A 101 -12.86 8.49 -10.31
N ASP A 102 -12.13 8.91 -11.35
CA ASP A 102 -12.31 8.41 -12.70
C ASP A 102 -11.98 6.91 -12.75
N GLU A 103 -13.02 6.12 -12.55
CA GLU A 103 -12.95 4.66 -12.61
C GLU A 103 -12.60 4.15 -14.01
N ALA A 104 -12.67 5.00 -15.04
CA ALA A 104 -12.31 4.63 -16.41
C ALA A 104 -10.79 4.47 -16.59
N CYS A 105 -9.98 5.13 -15.77
CA CYS A 105 -8.52 5.09 -15.83
C CYS A 105 -7.92 4.53 -14.53
N CYS A 106 -8.23 3.27 -14.21
CA CYS A 106 -7.66 2.58 -13.05
C CYS A 106 -6.62 1.53 -13.45
N VAL A 107 -5.54 1.43 -12.66
CA VAL A 107 -4.57 0.33 -12.73
C VAL A 107 -4.94 -0.68 -11.66
N GLN A 108 -5.03 -1.95 -12.06
CA GLN A 108 -5.30 -3.08 -11.17
C GLN A 108 -4.12 -4.03 -11.20
N LEU A 109 -3.71 -4.48 -10.02
CA LEU A 109 -2.54 -5.34 -9.86
C LEU A 109 -2.82 -6.41 -8.82
N GLU A 110 -2.36 -7.61 -9.08
CA GLU A 110 -2.30 -8.69 -8.10
C GLU A 110 -0.85 -8.85 -7.62
N LEU A 111 -0.67 -8.89 -6.30
CA LEU A 111 0.63 -9.02 -5.65
C LEU A 111 0.66 -10.24 -4.73
N GLY A 112 1.83 -10.85 -4.61
CA GLY A 112 2.08 -11.90 -3.63
C GLY A 112 1.63 -13.30 -4.07
N PRO A 113 1.47 -14.24 -3.11
CA PRO A 113 1.43 -14.01 -1.67
C PRO A 113 2.75 -13.49 -1.08
N VAL A 114 2.66 -12.53 -0.16
CA VAL A 114 3.79 -12.00 0.62
C VAL A 114 3.69 -12.54 2.05
N PRO A 115 4.78 -13.05 2.67
CA PRO A 115 4.75 -13.58 4.03
C PRO A 115 4.21 -12.58 5.05
N ALA A 116 3.37 -13.02 5.99
CA ALA A 116 2.76 -12.13 6.97
C ALA A 116 3.80 -11.45 7.88
N GLY A 117 4.90 -12.13 8.19
CA GLY A 117 6.01 -11.56 8.96
C GLY A 117 6.65 -10.37 8.25
N GLU A 118 7.00 -10.52 6.97
CA GLU A 118 7.61 -9.48 6.14
C GLU A 118 6.69 -8.27 5.97
N LEU A 119 5.40 -8.52 5.75
CA LEU A 119 4.39 -7.46 5.69
C LEU A 119 4.27 -6.72 7.02
N TRP A 120 4.25 -7.45 8.14
CA TRP A 120 4.13 -6.85 9.47
C TRP A 120 5.34 -5.96 9.77
N GLU A 121 6.55 -6.45 9.52
CA GLU A 121 7.79 -5.67 9.68
C GLU A 121 7.80 -4.42 8.80
N THR A 122 7.34 -4.54 7.55
CA THR A 122 7.23 -3.40 6.63
C THR A 122 6.28 -2.33 7.16
N PHE A 123 5.08 -2.71 7.61
CA PHE A 123 4.10 -1.76 8.14
C PHE A 123 4.49 -1.21 9.52
N ASP A 124 5.16 -2.01 10.37
CA ASP A 124 5.63 -1.57 11.67
C ASP A 124 6.76 -0.53 11.55
N ALA A 125 7.74 -0.78 10.68
CA ALA A 125 8.82 0.17 10.39
C ALA A 125 8.28 1.48 9.81
N ALA A 126 7.33 1.40 8.87
CA ALA A 126 6.70 2.58 8.29
C ALA A 126 5.90 3.37 9.34
N HIS A 127 5.13 2.69 10.18
CA HIS A 127 4.38 3.33 11.27
C HIS A 127 5.33 4.02 12.25
N ALA A 128 6.41 3.34 12.68
CA ALA A 128 7.40 3.89 13.59
C ALA A 128 8.08 5.16 13.02
N ALA A 129 8.41 5.16 11.73
CA ALA A 129 9.02 6.32 11.06
C ALA A 129 8.04 7.49 10.86
N LEU A 130 6.73 7.23 10.80
CA LEU A 130 5.71 8.28 10.65
C LEU A 130 5.34 8.96 11.97
N VAL A 131 5.51 8.28 13.11
CA VAL A 131 5.18 8.81 14.44
C VAL A 131 6.39 9.40 15.18
N ALA A 132 7.59 9.31 14.62
CA ALA A 132 8.84 9.85 15.16
C ALA A 132 8.99 11.35 14.88
#